data_AF-A0A316HPQ7-F1
#
_entry.id   AF-A0A316HPQ7-F1
#
_cell.length_a   1.000
_cell.length_b   1.000
_cell.length_c   1.000
_cell.angle_alpha   90.00
_cell.angle_beta   90.00
_cell.angle_gamma   90.00
#
_symmetry.space_group_name_H-M   'P 1'
#
loop_
_entity.id
_entity.type
_entity.pdbx_description
1 polymer ?
#
loop_
_entity_poly.entity_id
_entity_poly.type
_entity_poly.pdbx_seq_one_letter_code
_entity_poly.pdbx_strand_id
1 'polypeptide(L)'
;MTWAEHLDAAAEIQAIAACTAPGELIFSADPYHLGSAADLRRVDGPGQPRWHEPVAGDGDYAINTTFDLRFGTFAHPWEDSLCVWGADLLQETQGALDACCRGCAPETG
;
A
#
# COMPACT_ATOMS: atom_id res chain seq x y z
N MET A 1 8.04 -10.72 13.71
CA MET A 1 6.94 -9.89 13.21
C MET A 1 7.38 -9.31 11.89
N THR A 2 6.58 -9.48 10.85
CA THR A 2 6.87 -8.98 9.50
C THR A 2 6.21 -7.60 9.31
N TRP A 3 6.65 -6.80 8.34
CA TRP A 3 6.00 -5.54 7.96
C TRP A 3 4.53 -5.73 7.57
N ALA A 4 4.20 -6.93 7.09
CA ALA A 4 2.84 -7.38 6.84
C ALA A 4 1.88 -7.22 8.03
N GLU A 5 2.40 -7.29 9.25
CA GLU A 5 1.61 -7.14 10.47
C GLU A 5 1.46 -5.67 10.92
N HIS A 6 2.21 -4.75 10.32
CA HIS A 6 2.31 -3.35 10.76
C HIS A 6 1.53 -2.35 9.91
N LEU A 7 1.29 -2.63 8.63
CA LEU A 7 0.43 -1.81 7.78
C LEU A 7 -0.89 -2.53 7.54
N ASP A 8 -1.95 -1.96 8.10
CA ASP A 8 -3.31 -2.38 7.79
C ASP A 8 -3.58 -2.11 6.31
N ALA A 9 -4.02 -3.14 5.59
CA ALA A 9 -4.58 -3.07 4.24
C ALA A 9 -5.45 -1.82 4.02
N ALA A 10 -6.34 -1.55 4.97
CA ALA A 10 -7.24 -0.41 4.90
C ALA A 10 -6.48 0.91 4.98
N ALA A 11 -5.44 1.01 5.81
CA ALA A 11 -4.62 2.21 5.93
C ALA A 11 -3.83 2.50 4.65
N GLU A 12 -3.29 1.47 4.00
CA GLU A 12 -2.63 1.63 2.70
C GLU A 12 -3.61 2.09 1.61
N ILE A 13 -4.78 1.45 1.51
CA ILE A 13 -5.84 1.83 0.56
C ILE A 13 -6.25 3.29 0.77
N GLN A 14 -6.42 3.72 2.02
CA GLN A 14 -6.78 5.11 2.32
C GLN A 14 -5.66 6.10 1.95
N ALA A 15 -4.40 5.78 2.23
CA ALA A 15 -3.26 6.63 1.87
C ALA A 15 -3.13 6.79 0.35
N ILE A 16 -3.28 5.70 -0.40
CA ILE A 16 -3.27 5.72 -1.86
C ILE A 16 -4.50 6.50 -2.38
N ALA A 17 -5.69 6.26 -1.86
CA ALA A 17 -6.93 6.95 -2.26
C ALA A 17 -6.92 8.45 -1.95
N ALA A 18 -6.17 8.90 -0.94
CA ALA A 18 -5.97 10.31 -0.65
C ALA A 18 -5.13 11.03 -1.73
N CYS A 19 -4.26 10.29 -2.40
CA CYS A 19 -3.36 10.81 -3.45
C CYS A 19 -3.97 10.75 -4.86
N THR A 20 -5.12 10.09 -5.05
CA THR A 20 -5.77 9.94 -6.36
C THR A 20 -6.77 11.06 -6.66
N ALA A 21 -6.83 11.45 -7.93
CA ALA A 21 -7.92 12.25 -8.46
C ALA A 21 -9.24 11.43 -8.50
N PRO A 22 -10.43 12.08 -8.47
CA PRO A 22 -11.70 11.38 -8.63
C PRO A 22 -11.75 10.57 -9.93
N GLY A 23 -12.03 9.26 -9.83
CA GLY A 23 -12.08 8.35 -10.98
C GLY A 23 -10.73 7.88 -11.50
N GLU A 24 -9.62 8.29 -10.88
CA GLU A 24 -8.29 7.77 -11.21
C GLU A 24 -8.16 6.33 -10.72
N LEU A 25 -7.65 5.47 -11.60
CA LEU A 25 -7.48 4.06 -11.33
C LEU A 25 -6.07 3.77 -10.81
N ILE A 26 -6.00 2.97 -9.76
CA ILE A 26 -4.77 2.32 -9.30
C ILE A 26 -4.70 0.96 -9.94
N PHE A 27 -3.57 0.66 -10.55
CA PHE A 27 -3.20 -0.65 -11.03
C PHE A 27 -2.53 -1.44 -9.91
N SER A 28 -3.03 -2.65 -9.70
CA SER A 28 -2.55 -3.60 -8.70
C SER A 28 -2.12 -4.89 -9.39
N ALA A 29 -0.94 -5.39 -9.05
CA ALA A 29 -0.42 -6.62 -9.64
C ALA A 29 0.59 -7.34 -8.74
N ASP A 30 0.84 -8.59 -9.08
CA ASP A 30 1.96 -9.39 -8.63
C ASP A 30 2.51 -10.23 -9.80
N PRO A 31 3.72 -10.81 -9.69
CA PRO A 31 4.37 -11.54 -10.79
C PRO A 31 3.63 -12.82 -11.25
N TYR A 32 2.67 -13.32 -10.47
CA TYR A 32 2.02 -14.61 -10.67
C TYR A 32 0.53 -14.50 -11.05
N HIS A 33 -0.09 -13.33 -10.89
CA HIS A 33 -1.51 -13.12 -11.20
C HIS A 33 -1.74 -12.03 -12.26
N LEU A 34 -2.93 -12.10 -12.89
CA LEU A 34 -3.38 -11.04 -13.78
C LEU A 34 -3.65 -9.79 -12.95
N GLY A 35 -3.04 -8.67 -13.32
CA GLY A 35 -3.27 -7.40 -12.63
C GLY A 35 -4.71 -6.89 -12.77
N SER A 36 -5.14 -6.16 -11.76
CA SER A 36 -6.45 -5.52 -11.63
C SER A 36 -6.30 -4.00 -11.56
N ALA A 37 -7.39 -3.27 -11.78
CA ALA A 37 -7.39 -1.83 -11.57
C ALA A 37 -8.72 -1.33 -11.00
N ALA A 38 -8.66 -0.39 -10.07
CA ALA A 38 -9.87 0.22 -9.49
C ALA A 38 -9.65 1.65 -9.02
N ASP A 39 -10.76 2.39 -8.91
CA ASP A 39 -10.82 3.65 -8.17
C ASP A 39 -10.90 3.32 -6.68
N LEU A 40 -9.76 3.41 -5.99
CA LEU A 40 -9.66 3.06 -4.56
C LEU A 40 -10.48 3.99 -3.65
N ARG A 41 -11.00 5.11 -4.15
CA ARG A 41 -11.93 5.99 -3.40
C ARG A 41 -13.34 5.41 -3.31
N ARG A 42 -13.60 4.30 -4.01
CA ARG A 42 -14.90 3.66 -4.18
C ARG A 42 -14.94 2.21 -3.70
N VAL A 43 -13.95 1.78 -2.93
CA VAL A 43 -13.86 0.44 -2.32
C VAL A 43 -13.68 0.53 -0.82
N ASP A 44 -14.08 -0.52 -0.10
CA ASP A 44 -13.94 -0.68 1.37
C ASP A 44 -14.58 0.39 2.27
N GLY A 45 -15.28 1.38 1.70
CA GLY A 45 -16.17 2.29 2.42
C GLY A 45 -17.55 1.70 2.74
N PRO A 46 -18.36 2.36 3.59
CA PRO A 46 -19.72 1.91 3.90
C PRO A 46 -20.60 1.78 2.64
N GLY A 47 -21.07 0.56 2.36
CA GLY A 47 -21.90 0.26 1.19
C GLY A 47 -21.14 0.18 -0.14
N GLN A 48 -19.81 0.24 -0.11
CA GLN A 48 -18.94 0.09 -1.27
C GLN A 48 -18.52 -1.38 -1.47
N PRO A 49 -18.18 -1.80 -2.70
CA PRO A 49 -17.59 -3.12 -2.93
C PRO A 49 -16.30 -3.28 -2.15
N ARG A 50 -16.00 -4.53 -1.78
CA ARG A 50 -14.76 -4.87 -1.10
C ARG A 50 -13.59 -4.86 -2.09
N TRP A 51 -12.44 -4.36 -1.67
CA TRP A 51 -11.20 -4.52 -2.41
C TRP A 51 -10.60 -5.90 -2.11
N HIS A 52 -10.17 -6.60 -3.16
CA HIS A 52 -9.72 -7.99 -3.05
C HIS A 52 -8.25 -8.18 -3.43
N GLU A 53 -7.60 -7.14 -3.96
CA GLU A 53 -6.21 -7.27 -4.39
C GLU A 53 -5.25 -7.19 -3.20
N PRO A 54 -4.09 -7.87 -3.31
CA PRO A 54 -2.99 -7.75 -2.38
C PRO A 54 -2.62 -6.29 -2.11
N VAL A 55 -2.84 -5.89 -0.87
CA VAL A 55 -2.13 -4.77 -0.25
C VAL A 55 -0.84 -5.30 0.37
N ALA A 56 0.04 -4.42 0.84
CA ALA A 56 1.19 -4.81 1.62
C ALA A 56 0.76 -5.78 2.75
N GLY A 57 1.34 -6.98 2.75
CA GLY A 57 1.25 -7.89 3.89
C GLY A 57 0.40 -9.15 3.74
N ASP A 58 -0.08 -9.49 2.55
CA ASP A 58 -0.79 -10.76 2.35
C ASP A 58 0.13 -11.99 2.17
N GLY A 59 1.45 -11.76 2.10
CA GLY A 59 2.47 -12.78 1.96
C GLY A 59 2.95 -13.03 0.52
N ASP A 60 2.42 -12.30 -0.47
CA ASP A 60 2.91 -12.27 -1.85
C ASP A 60 3.56 -10.91 -2.18
N TYR A 61 4.15 -10.81 -3.37
CA TYR A 61 4.50 -9.51 -3.94
C TYR A 61 3.23 -8.69 -4.14
N ALA A 62 3.29 -7.39 -3.89
CA ALA A 62 2.21 -6.48 -4.25
C ALA A 62 2.80 -5.18 -4.81
N ILE A 63 2.39 -4.80 -6.02
CA ILE A 63 2.62 -3.45 -6.55
C ILE A 63 1.28 -2.73 -6.70
N ASN A 64 1.17 -1.53 -6.15
CA ASN A 64 0.02 -0.64 -6.32
C ASN A 64 0.51 0.69 -6.87
N THR A 65 0.09 1.08 -8.08
CA THR A 65 0.59 2.28 -8.74
C THR A 65 -0.43 2.91 -9.66
N THR A 66 -0.32 4.20 -9.89
CA THR A 66 -1.00 4.83 -11.03
C THR A 66 -0.45 4.30 -12.35
N PHE A 67 -1.22 4.42 -13.43
CA PHE A 67 -0.79 4.01 -14.77
C PHE A 67 0.39 4.82 -15.34
N ASP A 68 0.60 6.04 -14.86
CA ASP A 68 1.72 6.91 -15.24
C ASP A 68 2.93 6.77 -14.28
N LEU A 69 2.85 5.86 -13.30
CA LEU A 69 3.91 5.53 -12.32
C LEU A 69 4.34 6.68 -11.41
N ARG A 70 3.56 7.77 -11.32
CA ARG A 70 3.90 8.97 -10.53
C ARG A 70 4.04 8.70 -9.02
N PHE A 71 3.30 7.73 -8.48
CA PHE A 71 3.38 7.28 -7.09
C PHE A 71 2.91 5.84 -6.96
N GLY A 72 3.27 5.19 -5.84
CA GLY A 72 2.79 3.86 -5.53
C GLY A 72 3.53 3.19 -4.38
N THR A 73 3.20 1.91 -4.18
CA THR A 73 3.81 1.02 -3.20
C THR A 73 4.29 -0.28 -3.85
N PHE A 74 5.35 -0.84 -3.30
CA PHE A 74 5.84 -2.18 -3.67
C PHE A 74 6.25 -2.93 -2.40
N ALA A 75 5.51 -4.01 -2.09
CA ALA A 75 5.78 -4.89 -0.96
C ALA A 75 6.54 -6.13 -1.43
N HIS A 76 7.64 -6.45 -0.74
CA HIS A 76 8.44 -7.64 -0.99
C HIS A 76 8.36 -8.58 0.22
N PRO A 77 7.69 -9.75 0.11
CA PRO A 77 7.37 -10.57 1.28
C PRO A 77 8.60 -11.29 1.85
N TRP A 78 9.59 -11.66 1.02
CA TRP A 78 10.81 -12.34 1.51
C TRP A 78 11.87 -11.41 2.10
N GLU A 79 11.97 -10.17 1.61
CA GLU A 79 12.87 -9.16 2.19
C GLU A 79 12.23 -8.47 3.38
N ASP A 80 10.93 -8.67 3.58
CA ASP A 80 10.13 -7.99 4.57
C ASP A 80 10.34 -6.47 4.43
N SER A 81 9.98 -5.95 3.26
CA SER A 81 10.22 -4.55 2.92
C SER A 81 9.03 -3.95 2.17
N LEU A 82 8.82 -2.65 2.40
CA LEU A 82 7.85 -1.83 1.68
C LEU A 82 8.58 -0.63 1.07
N CYS A 83 8.54 -0.53 -0.24
CA CYS A 83 8.93 0.67 -0.97
C CYS A 83 7.70 1.56 -1.16
N VAL A 84 7.83 2.84 -0.87
CA VAL A 84 6.82 3.87 -1.13
C VAL A 84 7.49 4.98 -1.96
N TRP A 85 6.84 5.44 -3.03
CA TRP A 85 7.36 6.52 -3.87
C TRP A 85 6.26 7.52 -4.27
N GLY A 86 6.72 8.69 -4.74
CA GLY A 86 5.88 9.84 -5.07
C GLY A 86 5.74 10.80 -3.89
N ALA A 87 5.90 12.10 -4.15
CA ALA A 87 6.00 13.10 -3.09
C ALA A 87 4.74 13.18 -2.22
N ASP A 88 3.55 13.13 -2.85
CA ASP A 88 2.26 13.21 -2.17
C ASP A 88 2.04 11.98 -1.28
N LEU A 89 2.32 10.77 -1.80
CA LEU A 89 2.15 9.52 -1.05
C LEU A 89 3.17 9.39 0.09
N LEU A 90 4.41 9.83 -0.13
CA LEU A 90 5.41 9.90 0.94
C LEU A 90 4.98 10.85 2.04
N GLN A 91 4.45 12.03 1.69
CA GLN A 91 3.94 12.98 2.69
C GLN A 91 2.80 12.40 3.53
N GLU A 92 1.86 11.70 2.89
CA GLU A 92 0.71 11.08 3.56
C GLU A 92 1.15 9.93 4.49
N THR A 93 2.12 9.11 4.06
CA THR A 93 2.52 7.90 4.77
C THR A 93 3.66 8.11 5.77
N GLN A 94 4.40 9.23 5.70
CA GLN A 94 5.62 9.46 6.49
C GLN A 94 5.41 9.22 7.99
N GLY A 95 4.33 9.74 8.57
CA GLY A 95 4.07 9.60 10.00
C GLY A 95 3.88 8.16 10.45
N ALA A 96 3.19 7.35 9.64
CA ALA A 96 2.96 5.94 9.90
C ALA A 96 4.23 5.12 9.69
N LEU A 97 4.97 5.37 8.59
CA LEU A 97 6.26 4.72 8.31
C LEU A 97 7.28 4.99 9.40
N ASP A 98 7.38 6.25 9.85
CA ASP A 98 8.26 6.68 10.94
C ASP A 98 7.94 5.98 12.26
N ALA A 99 6.65 5.81 12.58
CA ALA A 99 6.23 5.11 13.79
C ALA A 99 6.61 3.63 13.74
N CYS A 100 6.45 2.99 12.58
CA CYS A 100 6.84 1.59 12.37
C CYS A 100 8.36 1.40 12.47
N CYS A 101 9.15 2.25 11.80
CA CYS A 101 10.61 2.22 11.88
C CYS A 101 11.13 2.41 13.32
N ARG A 102 10.49 3.27 14.12
CA ARG A 102 10.86 3.46 15.54
C ARG A 102 10.46 2.27 16.42
N GLY A 103 9.38 1.56 16.09
CA GLY A 103 8.96 0.33 16.78
C GLY A 103 9.83 -0.89 16.47
N CYS A 104 10.51 -0.91 15.33
CA CYS A 104 11.44 -1.98 14.93
C CYS A 104 12.89 -1.78 15.41
N ALA A 105 13.19 -0.70 16.14
CA ALA A 105 14.52 -0.54 16.72
C ALA A 105 14.78 -1.67 17.74
N PRO A 106 15.90 -2.42 17.62
CA PRO A 106 16.22 -3.43 18.62
C PRO A 106 16.31 -2.76 19.99
N GLU A 107 15.69 -3.34 21.02
CA GLU A 107 15.97 -2.95 22.40
C GLU A 107 17.48 -3.06 22.59
N THR A 108 18.16 -1.91 22.73
CA THR A 108 19.59 -1.88 23.04
C THR A 108 19.77 -2.46 24.44
N GLY A 109 20.09 -3.75 24.49
CA GLY A 109 20.59 -4.48 25.66
C GLY A 109 22.10 -4.64 25.60
#